data_AF-A0A0H5RDF4-F1
#
_entry.id   AF-A0A0H5RDF4-F1
#
_cell.length_a   1.000
_cell.length_b   1.000
_cell.length_c   1.000
_cell.angle_alpha   90.00
_cell.angle_beta   90.00
_cell.angle_gamma   90.00
#
_symmetry.space_group_name_H-M   'P 1'
#
loop_
_entity.id
_entity.type
_entity.pdbx_description
1 polymer ?
#
loop_
_entity_poly.entity_id
_entity_poly.type
_entity_poly.pdbx_seq_one_letter_code
_entity_poly.pdbx_strand_id
1 'polypeptide(L)'
;PQQYMSFFIDMVRAHLHVFLCMSPIGDALRSRLRMFPSFVNCCTINWMQKWPQDALGWSSDIFIWPVDSQAWFSETVAHEFLADVDLPDSTRRCCVSMCVNFHQSADDLAKRFYQELRRNCYVTPS
;
A
#
# COMPACT_ATOMS: atom_id res chain seq x y z
N PRO A 1 -8.60 -37.11 28.31
CA PRO A 1 -8.78 -35.64 28.37
C PRO A 1 -7.61 -34.84 27.77
N GLN A 2 -6.37 -35.10 28.18
CA GLN A 2 -5.18 -34.38 27.70
C GLN A 2 -4.91 -34.58 26.19
N GLN A 3 -5.17 -35.78 25.66
CA GLN A 3 -4.99 -36.10 24.23
C GLN A 3 -5.95 -35.34 23.29
N TYR A 4 -7.17 -35.04 23.75
CA TYR A 4 -8.12 -34.23 22.96
C TYR A 4 -7.73 -32.77 22.93
N MET A 5 -7.14 -32.26 24.01
CA MET A 5 -6.65 -30.88 24.07
C MET A 5 -5.44 -30.67 23.16
N SER A 6 -4.51 -31.63 23.12
CA SER A 6 -3.37 -31.56 22.19
C SER A 6 -3.83 -31.60 20.73
N PHE A 7 -4.77 -32.50 20.39
CA PHE A 7 -5.34 -32.58 19.06
C PHE A 7 -6.03 -31.27 18.63
N PHE A 8 -6.80 -30.66 19.53
CA PHE A 8 -7.44 -29.38 19.27
C PHE A 8 -6.43 -28.25 19.03
N ILE A 9 -5.36 -28.18 19.84
CA ILE A 9 -4.29 -27.18 19.67
C ILE A 9 -3.60 -27.34 18.32
N ASP A 10 -3.33 -28.58 17.90
CA ASP A 10 -2.67 -28.84 16.62
C ASP A 10 -3.55 -28.45 15.43
N MET A 11 -4.86 -28.70 15.51
CA MET A 11 -5.83 -28.22 14.52
C MET A 11 -5.86 -26.68 14.43
N VAL A 12 -5.87 -25.99 15.58
CA VAL A 12 -5.86 -24.52 15.60
C VAL A 12 -4.57 -23.97 14.98
N ARG A 13 -3.41 -24.57 15.27
CA ARG A 13 -2.13 -24.15 14.68
C ARG A 13 -2.07 -24.35 13.17
N ALA A 14 -2.74 -25.39 12.64
CA ALA A 14 -2.76 -25.68 11.21
C ALA A 14 -3.69 -24.75 10.42
N HIS A 15 -4.74 -24.22 11.05
CA HIS A 15 -5.82 -23.53 10.34
C HIS A 15 -6.02 -22.05 10.72
N LEU A 16 -5.49 -21.59 11.86
CA LEU A 16 -5.64 -20.20 12.29
C LEU A 16 -4.51 -19.32 11.75
N HIS A 17 -4.86 -18.45 10.78
CA HIS A 17 -3.98 -17.38 10.32
C HIS A 17 -4.50 -16.03 10.85
N VAL A 18 -3.66 -15.31 11.59
CA VAL A 18 -4.00 -14.00 12.17
C VAL A 18 -3.20 -12.92 11.46
N PHE A 19 -3.89 -11.92 10.92
CA PHE A 19 -3.29 -10.75 10.30
C PHE A 19 -3.49 -9.53 11.19
N LEU A 20 -2.39 -8.84 11.54
CA LEU A 20 -2.43 -7.60 12.30
C LEU A 20 -1.96 -6.46 11.41
N CYS A 21 -2.84 -5.50 11.15
CA CYS A 21 -2.50 -4.27 10.45
C CYS A 21 -2.20 -3.17 11.46
N MET A 22 -1.00 -2.62 11.40
CA MET A 22 -0.55 -1.57 12.31
C MET A 22 0.06 -0.43 11.50
N SER A 23 -0.19 0.81 11.93
CA SER A 23 0.50 1.94 11.33
C SER A 23 1.99 1.89 11.69
N PRO A 24 2.90 2.03 10.71
CA PRO A 24 4.34 2.11 10.97
C PRO A 24 4.74 3.48 11.54
N ILE A 25 3.81 4.44 11.59
CA ILE A 25 4.07 5.81 12.02
C ILE A 25 4.12 5.89 13.54
N GLY A 26 5.22 6.45 14.05
CA GLY A 26 5.44 6.68 15.48
C GLY A 26 6.04 5.48 16.22
N ASP A 27 6.05 5.54 17.55
CA ASP A 27 6.74 4.54 18.40
C ASP A 27 5.82 3.43 18.91
N ALA A 28 4.51 3.50 18.62
CA ALA A 28 3.54 2.52 19.10
C ALA A 28 3.87 1.10 18.63
N LEU A 29 4.20 0.93 17.35
CA LEU A 29 4.62 -0.37 16.80
C LEU A 29 5.87 -0.89 17.51
N ARG A 30 6.90 -0.03 17.67
CA ARG A 30 8.16 -0.39 18.35
C ARG A 30 7.93 -0.81 19.80
N SER A 31 7.09 -0.08 20.53
CA SER A 31 6.75 -0.41 21.92
C SER A 31 5.98 -1.72 22.02
N ARG A 32 5.05 -1.99 21.09
CA ARG A 32 4.31 -3.27 21.05
C ARG A 32 5.21 -4.45 20.70
N LEU A 33 6.14 -4.30 19.75
CA LEU A 33 7.12 -5.34 19.42
C LEU A 33 8.04 -5.68 20.61
N ARG A 34 8.37 -4.68 21.45
CA ARG A 34 9.15 -4.91 22.68
C ARG A 34 8.34 -5.59 23.79
N MET A 35 7.04 -5.29 23.90
CA MET A 35 6.16 -5.93 24.88
C MET A 35 5.79 -7.37 24.51
N PHE A 36 5.72 -7.68 23.20
CA PHE A 36 5.25 -8.97 22.70
C PHE A 36 6.24 -9.58 21.69
N PRO A 37 7.26 -10.33 22.17
CA PRO A 37 8.29 -10.89 21.30
C PRO A 37 7.75 -11.93 20.31
N SER A 38 6.58 -12.53 20.57
CA SER A 38 5.91 -13.44 19.65
C SER A 38 5.54 -12.79 18.31
N PHE A 39 5.36 -11.47 18.23
CA PHE A 39 5.12 -10.80 16.95
C PHE A 39 6.33 -10.81 16.03
N VAL A 40 7.54 -10.88 16.57
CA VAL A 40 8.77 -10.98 15.76
C VAL A 40 9.11 -12.44 15.48
N ASN A 41 8.85 -13.33 16.44
CA ASN A 41 9.25 -14.74 16.34
C ASN A 41 8.25 -15.63 15.62
N CYS A 42 6.94 -15.32 15.70
CA CYS A 42 5.86 -16.19 15.23
C CYS A 42 5.00 -15.55 14.13
N CYS A 43 5.26 -14.29 13.78
CA CYS A 43 4.56 -13.61 12.70
C CYS A 43 5.55 -13.13 11.64
N THR A 44 5.12 -13.12 10.39
CA THR A 44 5.88 -12.48 9.30
C THR A 44 5.52 -11.00 9.25
N ILE A 45 6.50 -10.12 9.42
CA ILE A 45 6.28 -8.68 9.30
C ILE A 45 6.37 -8.30 7.82
N ASN A 46 5.24 -7.88 7.26
CA ASN A 46 5.18 -7.34 5.91
C ASN A 46 5.14 -5.79 5.97
N TRP A 47 6.19 -5.15 5.45
CA TRP A 47 6.27 -3.69 5.40
C TRP A 47 5.64 -3.18 4.10
N MET A 48 4.43 -2.62 4.23
CA MET A 48 3.78 -1.92 3.13
C MET A 48 4.44 -0.54 2.96
N GLN A 49 5.40 -0.45 2.05
CA GLN A 49 6.02 0.83 1.71
C GLN A 49 5.07 1.70 0.89
N LYS A 50 5.37 2.99 0.79
CA LYS A 50 4.73 3.84 -0.22
C LYS A 50 4.91 3.16 -1.57
N TRP A 51 3.86 3.19 -2.39
CA TRP A 51 3.87 2.62 -3.73
C TRP A 51 5.12 3.08 -4.49
N PRO A 52 6.03 2.16 -4.85
CA PRO A 52 7.12 2.48 -5.76
C PRO A 52 6.53 2.95 -7.08
N GLN A 53 7.21 3.90 -7.71
CA GLN A 53 6.89 4.38 -9.05
C GLN A 53 6.84 3.24 -10.11
N ASP A 54 7.54 2.12 -9.85
CA ASP A 54 7.74 0.99 -10.78
C ASP A 54 7.00 -0.32 -10.42
N ALA A 55 6.19 -0.37 -9.37
CA ALA A 55 5.95 -1.62 -8.62
C ALA A 55 5.03 -2.68 -9.23
N LEU A 56 4.20 -2.37 -10.21
CA LEU A 56 3.12 -3.29 -10.60
C LEU A 56 3.42 -4.17 -11.83
N GLY A 57 4.68 -4.30 -12.28
CA GLY A 57 5.04 -4.68 -13.67
C GLY A 57 4.54 -6.00 -14.18
N TRP A 58 3.98 -6.83 -13.33
CA TRP A 58 3.59 -8.17 -13.66
C TRP A 58 2.14 -8.41 -13.26
N SER A 59 1.22 -8.18 -14.19
CA SER A 59 0.31 -9.25 -14.62
C SER A 59 -0.46 -8.87 -15.88
N SER A 60 -0.32 -9.77 -16.86
CA SER A 60 -1.10 -9.97 -18.08
C SER A 60 -0.86 -9.02 -19.24
N ASP A 61 -0.39 -9.65 -20.32
CA ASP A 61 -0.09 -9.12 -21.64
C ASP A 61 -1.10 -8.08 -22.15
N ILE A 62 -0.64 -6.85 -22.39
CA ILE A 62 -0.96 -6.14 -23.63
C ILE A 62 0.11 -5.08 -23.92
N PHE A 63 0.93 -5.43 -24.91
CA PHE A 63 1.45 -4.55 -25.94
C PHE A 63 2.30 -3.33 -25.51
N ILE A 64 3.62 -3.54 -25.59
CA ILE A 64 4.66 -2.56 -25.96
C ILE A 64 4.59 -1.22 -25.23
N TRP A 65 5.27 -1.11 -24.08
CA TRP A 65 5.87 0.17 -23.69
C TRP A 65 7.30 -0.05 -23.15
N PRO A 66 8.28 0.78 -23.56
CA PRO A 66 9.68 0.57 -23.21
C PRO A 66 9.92 0.70 -21.70
N VAL A 67 10.84 -0.13 -21.22
CA VAL A 67 11.40 -0.16 -19.86
C VAL A 67 12.24 1.10 -19.62
N ASP A 68 11.62 2.27 -19.52
CA ASP A 68 12.27 3.54 -19.13
C ASP A 68 11.30 4.56 -18.49
N SER A 69 10.04 4.19 -18.19
CA SER A 69 9.00 5.13 -17.74
C SER A 69 8.41 4.77 -16.36
N GLN A 70 8.93 5.42 -15.33
CA GLN A 70 8.66 5.29 -13.89
C GLN A 70 7.26 5.72 -13.37
N ALA A 71 6.17 5.65 -14.15
CA ALA A 71 4.96 6.46 -13.87
C ALA A 71 3.61 5.73 -13.70
N TRP A 72 3.60 4.41 -13.67
CA TRP A 72 2.43 3.68 -14.16
C TRP A 72 1.34 3.34 -13.12
N PHE A 73 1.62 3.26 -11.81
CA PHE A 73 0.61 2.86 -10.82
C PHE A 73 -0.49 3.91 -10.60
N SER A 74 -0.11 5.19 -10.53
CA SER A 74 -1.05 6.30 -10.37
C SER A 74 -1.95 6.48 -11.60
N GLU A 75 -1.48 6.05 -12.77
CA GLU A 75 -2.29 6.04 -13.98
C GLU A 75 -3.39 4.99 -13.89
N THR A 76 -3.12 3.79 -13.37
CA THR A 76 -4.12 2.73 -13.18
C THR A 76 -5.26 3.13 -12.24
N VAL A 77 -4.93 3.75 -11.09
CA VAL A 77 -5.95 4.24 -10.14
C VAL A 77 -6.81 5.33 -10.77
N ALA A 78 -6.19 6.25 -11.51
CA ALA A 78 -6.93 7.28 -12.23
C ALA A 78 -7.75 6.70 -13.41
N HIS A 79 -7.26 5.65 -14.07
CA HIS A 79 -7.98 4.93 -15.11
C HIS A 79 -9.22 4.22 -14.58
N GLU A 80 -9.11 3.54 -13.43
CA GLU A 80 -10.23 2.90 -12.74
C GLU A 80 -11.24 3.94 -12.27
N PHE A 81 -10.77 5.03 -11.66
CA PHE A 81 -11.63 6.12 -11.20
C PHE A 81 -12.41 6.79 -12.35
N LEU A 82 -11.82 6.83 -13.54
CA LEU A 82 -12.45 7.38 -14.76
C LEU A 82 -13.08 6.30 -15.65
N ALA A 83 -13.14 5.03 -15.22
CA ALA A 83 -13.66 3.93 -16.03
C ALA A 83 -15.14 4.14 -16.37
N ASP A 84 -15.93 4.55 -15.39
CA ASP A 84 -17.37 4.78 -15.50
C ASP A 84 -17.74 6.10 -16.19
N VAL A 85 -16.74 6.93 -16.55
CA VAL A 85 -16.97 8.21 -17.21
C VAL A 85 -16.80 8.06 -18.71
N ASP A 86 -17.84 8.40 -19.48
CA ASP A 86 -17.82 8.33 -20.94
C ASP A 86 -16.99 9.49 -21.51
N LEU A 87 -15.71 9.22 -21.70
CA LEU A 87 -14.70 10.17 -22.18
C LEU A 87 -14.01 9.60 -23.43
N PRO A 88 -13.77 10.43 -24.46
CA PRO A 88 -12.89 10.07 -25.57
C PRO A 88 -11.49 9.70 -25.06
N ASP A 89 -10.85 8.70 -25.67
CA ASP A 89 -9.55 8.16 -25.24
C ASP A 89 -8.42 9.21 -25.18
N SER A 90 -8.50 10.25 -26.01
CA SER A 90 -7.56 11.38 -25.97
C SER A 90 -7.72 12.21 -24.68
N THR A 91 -8.96 12.45 -24.27
CA THR A 91 -9.28 13.25 -23.07
C THR A 91 -9.03 12.43 -21.81
N ARG A 92 -9.38 11.14 -21.83
CA ARG A 92 -9.13 10.20 -20.73
C ARG A 92 -7.65 10.17 -20.34
N ARG A 93 -6.74 10.05 -21.32
CA ARG A 93 -5.29 10.06 -21.07
C ARG A 93 -4.79 11.38 -20.47
N CYS A 94 -5.28 12.52 -20.94
CA CYS A 94 -4.95 13.83 -20.34
C CYS A 94 -5.43 13.94 -18.90
N CYS A 95 -6.66 13.50 -18.61
CA CYS A 95 -7.22 13.50 -17.27
C CYS A 95 -6.42 12.59 -16.32
N VAL A 96 -6.08 11.39 -16.77
CA VAL A 96 -5.23 10.45 -16.03
C VAL A 96 -3.89 11.08 -15.67
N SER A 97 -3.18 11.64 -16.66
CA SER A 97 -1.90 12.34 -16.43
C SER A 97 -2.02 13.50 -15.44
N MET A 98 -3.14 14.23 -15.49
CA MET A 98 -3.42 15.34 -14.58
C MET A 98 -3.68 14.86 -13.14
N CYS A 99 -4.42 13.75 -12.96
CA CYS A 99 -4.62 13.11 -11.66
C CYS A 99 -3.30 12.69 -11.02
N VAL A 100 -2.39 12.09 -11.81
CA VAL A 100 -1.03 11.75 -11.35
C VAL A 100 -0.27 12.98 -10.88
N ASN A 101 -0.26 14.04 -11.70
CA ASN A 101 0.44 15.29 -11.37
C ASN A 101 -0.11 15.95 -10.10
N PHE A 102 -1.43 15.97 -9.92
CA PHE A 102 -2.04 16.52 -8.70
C PHE A 102 -1.70 15.71 -7.46
N HIS A 103 -1.71 14.39 -7.56
CA HIS A 103 -1.35 13.52 -6.45
C HIS A 103 0.11 13.74 -6.02
N GLN A 104 1.03 13.84 -6.98
CA GLN A 104 2.45 14.15 -6.71
C GLN A 104 2.62 15.53 -6.09
N SER A 105 1.94 16.54 -6.65
CA SER A 105 1.97 17.91 -6.13
C SER A 105 1.47 18.00 -4.68
N ALA A 106 0.44 17.21 -4.34
CA ALA A 106 -0.07 17.12 -2.97
C ALA A 106 0.96 16.49 -2.01
N ASP A 107 1.69 15.45 -2.42
CA ASP A 107 2.76 14.84 -1.60
C ASP A 107 3.91 15.85 -1.37
N ASP A 108 4.26 16.64 -2.38
CA ASP A 108 5.28 17.70 -2.24
C ASP A 108 4.82 18.86 -1.35
N LEU A 109 3.55 19.26 -1.46
CA LEU A 109 2.96 20.25 -0.56
C LEU A 109 2.96 19.74 0.88
N ALA A 110 2.62 18.46 1.10
CA ALA A 110 2.64 17.85 2.42
C ALA A 110 4.06 17.85 3.03
N LYS A 111 5.11 17.62 2.23
CA LYS A 111 6.51 17.73 2.67
C LYS A 111 6.86 19.17 3.08
N ARG A 112 6.47 20.17 2.29
CA ARG A 112 6.70 21.59 2.61
C ARG A 112 5.95 22.02 3.87
N PHE A 113 4.69 21.61 4.00
CA PHE A 113 3.87 21.87 5.18
C PHE A 113 4.51 21.33 6.46
N TYR A 114 5.12 20.13 6.39
CA TYR A 114 5.88 19.59 7.51
C TYR A 114 7.13 20.42 7.85
N GLN A 115 7.86 20.91 6.84
CA GLN A 115 9.05 21.75 7.07
C GLN A 115 8.69 23.07 7.75
N GLU A 116 7.59 23.70 7.37
CA GLU A 116 7.17 25.00 7.88
C GLU A 116 6.48 24.90 9.26
N LEU A 117 5.55 23.96 9.43
CA LEU A 117 4.64 23.91 10.58
C LEU A 117 4.87 22.71 11.49
N ARG A 118 5.80 21.80 11.15
CA ARG A 118 6.07 20.55 11.89
C ARG A 118 4.84 19.68 12.12
N ARG A 119 3.83 19.80 11.24
CA ARG A 119 2.61 19.00 11.26
C ARG A 119 2.62 18.01 10.09
N ASN A 120 2.34 16.75 10.38
CA ASN A 120 2.27 15.70 9.36
C ASN A 120 0.92 15.76 8.65
N CYS A 121 0.96 15.78 7.32
CA CYS A 121 -0.19 15.54 6.44
C CYS A 121 0.17 14.35 5.55
N TYR A 122 -0.70 13.35 5.44
CA TYR A 122 -0.45 12.14 4.67
C TYR A 122 -1.39 12.10 3.47
N VAL A 123 -0.82 11.91 2.29
CA VAL A 123 -1.57 11.71 1.04
C VAL A 123 -1.71 10.21 0.81
N THR A 124 -2.95 9.75 0.61
CA THR A 124 -3.28 8.34 0.33
C THR A 124 -3.84 8.19 -1.08
N PRO A 125 -3.61 7.05 -1.77
CA PRO A 125 -4.09 6.81 -3.13
C PRO A 125 -5.59 6.42 -3.19
N SER A 126 -6.42 7.01 -2.32
CA SER A 126 -7.87 6.82 -2.24
C SER A 126 -8.63 7.82 -3.09
#